data_AF-A0A5E5PM14-F1
#
_entry.id   AF-A0A5E5PM14-F1
#
_cell.length_a   1.000
_cell.length_b   1.000
_cell.length_c   1.000
_cell.angle_alpha   90.00
_cell.angle_beta   90.00
_cell.angle_gamma   90.00
#
_symmetry.space_group_name_H-M   'P 1'
#
loop_
_entity.id
_entity.type
_entity.pdbx_description
1 polymer ?
#
loop_
_entity_poly.entity_id
_entity_poly.type
_entity_poly.pdbx_seq_one_letter_code
_entity_poly.pdbx_strand_id
1 'polypeptide(L)'
;MTPEKLKNLTTQPGVYQMLDKQGMVIYVGKAKNLKKRVSSYFSKTHQDDKTRVLVTNIDDFDVVITNTETQALLLENELIKQHKPRYNILLKDAKSYPYIYITNDKHPRVGFYRGTKHKNYQFFGPYPSAHVVRDSLNLLKKIFKVRQCTNATYRSRSRPCLEYQIALCSAPCVNKISDKDYAQDVKMMSLFLSGKGVQTLDNISQKMQAAAKNQEFELAAHLRDQMIALRTIQEQHSSQSMGNIDVISIAMQDGIHAVEVLFVRSGKQIGQECVFPKHTKGKDNKEVLSAFLPLYYLGKDTPAQLLLSEKLLDKKLIAQALSTKIIDTPQKDKRHFLKIADLTAKENLKQHLASKYTKRTQLKQLQTTLNLKSLPNTMECFDISHTMGEATTASCVVFEKGLPKIKKYRQFDIKNITPGDDYAAMNQAVFRRYSRLLKDKKPLPDIVFIDGGLGQLNQAIMVMDSIGVESIQLVGVAKGEGRKAGLETLILVKEGKTQKINLPPHDQALMLINHIRDESHRFAIKNHRQKRGKKRTTSALEGIEGVGKARRAALLNHFGGLQELKQASVEEMQKVNGISLTLATKITKTLKQ
;
A
#
# COMPACT_ATOMS: atom_id res chain seq x y z
N MET A 1 29.73 -8.46 28.50
CA MET A 1 28.68 -8.41 29.54
C MET A 1 29.29 -8.41 30.95
N THR A 2 29.02 -7.39 31.78
CA THR A 2 29.58 -7.33 33.14
C THR A 2 28.67 -8.06 34.15
N PRO A 3 29.18 -9.02 34.94
CA PRO A 3 28.44 -9.71 36.01
C PRO A 3 27.79 -8.77 37.03
N GLU A 4 28.31 -7.54 37.16
CA GLU A 4 27.76 -6.49 38.03
C GLU A 4 26.38 -5.98 37.59
N LYS A 5 26.15 -5.83 36.26
CA LYS A 5 24.87 -5.34 35.72
C LYS A 5 23.72 -6.29 36.07
N LEU A 6 24.00 -7.60 36.13
CA LEU A 6 23.05 -8.63 36.57
C LEU A 6 22.72 -8.58 38.07
N LYS A 7 23.72 -8.28 38.93
CA LYS A 7 23.53 -8.22 40.39
C LYS A 7 22.62 -7.05 40.80
N ASN A 8 22.75 -5.92 40.10
CA ASN A 8 22.07 -4.65 40.39
C ASN A 8 20.67 -4.52 39.77
N LEU A 9 20.15 -5.58 39.14
CA LEU A 9 18.80 -5.57 38.58
C LEU A 9 17.72 -5.42 39.66
N THR A 10 16.73 -4.58 39.38
CA THR A 10 15.55 -4.41 40.23
C THR A 10 14.60 -5.60 40.18
N THR A 11 13.84 -5.82 41.25
CA THR A 11 12.73 -6.78 41.28
C THR A 11 11.41 -6.19 40.78
N GLN A 12 11.38 -4.89 40.46
CA GLN A 12 10.21 -4.20 39.91
C GLN A 12 9.84 -4.71 38.50
N PRO A 13 8.57 -4.54 38.09
CA PRO A 13 8.15 -4.88 36.74
C PRO A 13 8.71 -3.92 35.70
N GLY A 14 8.92 -4.41 34.49
CA GLY A 14 9.43 -3.58 33.41
C GLY A 14 9.69 -4.36 32.13
N VAL A 15 10.36 -3.69 31.21
CA VAL A 15 10.75 -4.23 29.90
C VAL A 15 12.26 -4.34 29.84
N TYR A 16 12.76 -5.44 29.28
CA TYR A 16 14.18 -5.63 29.01
C TYR A 16 14.42 -5.75 27.50
N GLN A 17 15.55 -5.24 27.04
CA GLN A 17 16.00 -5.28 25.66
C GLN A 17 17.34 -6.02 25.61
N MET A 18 17.43 -7.08 24.82
CA MET A 18 18.69 -7.78 24.58
C MET A 18 19.38 -7.19 23.35
N LEU A 19 20.68 -6.94 23.47
CA LEU A 19 21.53 -6.29 22.47
C LEU A 19 22.55 -7.29 21.93
N ASP A 20 22.88 -7.19 20.64
CA ASP A 20 24.01 -7.91 20.05
C ASP A 20 25.33 -7.14 20.21
N LYS A 21 26.43 -7.72 19.68
CA LYS A 21 27.78 -7.13 19.71
C LYS A 21 27.88 -5.77 19.01
N GLN A 22 26.91 -5.41 18.18
CA GLN A 22 26.85 -4.13 17.50
C GLN A 22 25.94 -3.12 18.24
N GLY A 23 25.41 -3.49 19.40
CA GLY A 23 24.46 -2.67 20.16
C GLY A 23 23.06 -2.61 19.54
N MET A 24 22.71 -3.54 18.63
CA MET A 24 21.37 -3.59 18.04
C MET A 24 20.43 -4.43 18.91
N VAL A 25 19.19 -3.95 19.09
CA VAL A 25 18.14 -4.66 19.84
C VAL A 25 17.69 -5.89 19.05
N ILE A 26 18.01 -7.08 19.58
CA ILE A 26 17.68 -8.37 18.95
C ILE A 26 16.42 -9.02 19.57
N TYR A 27 16.11 -8.70 20.83
CA TYR A 27 14.92 -9.18 21.52
C TYR A 27 14.42 -8.15 22.55
N VAL A 28 13.11 -8.06 22.72
CA VAL A 28 12.45 -7.25 23.75
C VAL A 28 11.49 -8.16 24.52
N GLY A 29 11.45 -8.06 25.84
CA GLY A 29 10.52 -8.84 26.66
C GLY A 29 10.01 -8.07 27.88
N LYS A 30 8.77 -8.35 28.30
CA LYS A 30 8.23 -7.90 29.60
C LYS A 30 8.59 -8.85 30.75
N ALA A 31 8.69 -8.31 31.97
CA ALA A 31 8.86 -9.08 33.19
C ALA A 31 8.08 -8.47 34.35
N LYS A 32 7.43 -9.32 35.17
CA LYS A 32 6.94 -8.94 36.51
C LYS A 32 8.07 -8.63 37.49
N ASN A 33 9.19 -9.33 37.33
CA ASN A 33 10.39 -9.18 38.13
C ASN A 33 11.60 -9.24 37.18
N LEU A 34 12.19 -8.07 36.91
CA LEU A 34 13.29 -7.92 35.96
C LEU A 34 14.50 -8.76 36.36
N LYS A 35 14.91 -8.72 37.64
CA LYS A 35 16.04 -9.50 38.16
C LYS A 35 15.88 -10.99 37.89
N LYS A 36 14.76 -11.59 38.29
CA LYS A 36 14.51 -13.03 38.10
C LYS A 36 14.44 -13.40 36.62
N ARG A 37 13.75 -12.58 35.80
CA ARG A 37 13.56 -12.90 34.39
C ARG A 37 14.84 -12.75 33.57
N VAL A 38 15.57 -11.64 33.70
CA VAL A 38 16.80 -11.41 32.93
C VAL A 38 17.88 -12.39 33.35
N SER A 39 18.03 -12.66 34.66
CA SER A 39 18.99 -13.66 35.15
C SER A 39 18.73 -15.07 34.62
N SER A 40 17.48 -15.42 34.31
CA SER A 40 17.12 -16.75 33.78
C SER A 40 17.67 -17.04 32.38
N TYR A 41 18.05 -16.01 31.61
CA TYR A 41 18.70 -16.20 30.31
C TYR A 41 20.17 -16.60 30.42
N PHE A 42 20.77 -16.47 31.60
CA PHE A 42 22.20 -16.70 31.82
C PHE A 42 22.47 -17.89 32.75
N SER A 43 21.44 -18.68 33.05
CA SER A 43 21.57 -19.95 33.78
C SER A 43 22.06 -21.07 32.84
N LYS A 44 22.86 -22.01 33.35
CA LYS A 44 23.52 -23.08 32.58
C LYS A 44 22.58 -24.06 31.84
N THR A 45 21.28 -24.10 32.18
CA THR A 45 20.31 -25.04 31.61
C THR A 45 19.16 -24.31 30.92
N HIS A 46 19.02 -24.50 29.61
CA HIS A 46 17.86 -24.07 28.83
C HIS A 46 17.26 -25.26 28.10
N GLN A 47 15.98 -25.54 28.33
CA GLN A 47 15.26 -26.66 27.69
C GLN A 47 14.80 -26.36 26.26
N ASP A 48 14.76 -25.09 25.86
CA ASP A 48 14.29 -24.65 24.53
C ASP A 48 15.45 -24.21 23.63
N ASP A 49 15.57 -24.86 22.47
CA ASP A 49 16.58 -24.58 21.44
C ASP A 49 16.59 -23.12 20.98
N LYS A 50 15.43 -22.45 20.97
CA LYS A 50 15.37 -21.03 20.58
C LYS A 50 16.04 -20.13 21.60
N THR A 51 15.82 -20.41 22.88
CA THR A 51 16.41 -19.64 23.97
C THR A 51 17.93 -19.78 23.94
N ARG A 52 18.45 -20.99 23.66
CA ARG A 52 19.89 -21.21 23.44
C ARG A 52 20.46 -20.37 22.30
N VAL A 53 19.78 -20.35 21.14
CA VAL A 53 20.21 -19.55 19.98
C VAL A 53 20.14 -18.05 20.29
N LEU A 54 19.10 -17.58 20.97
CA LEU A 54 18.99 -16.19 21.39
C LEU A 54 20.16 -15.82 22.30
N VAL A 55 20.39 -16.58 23.38
CA VAL A 55 21.42 -16.32 24.40
C VAL A 55 22.82 -16.26 23.80
N THR A 56 23.11 -17.10 22.81
CA THR A 56 24.40 -17.10 22.10
C THR A 56 24.69 -15.78 21.36
N ASN A 57 23.65 -15.01 21.03
CA ASN A 57 23.75 -13.74 20.31
C ASN A 57 23.60 -12.51 21.23
N ILE A 58 23.42 -12.69 22.54
CA ILE A 58 23.34 -11.59 23.50
C ILE A 58 24.76 -11.14 23.89
N ASP A 59 25.03 -9.85 23.79
CA ASP A 59 26.28 -9.22 24.26
C ASP A 59 26.04 -8.31 25.47
N ASP A 60 24.90 -7.59 25.48
CA ASP A 60 24.43 -6.75 26.59
C ASP A 60 22.89 -6.71 26.67
N PHE A 61 22.35 -6.10 27.72
CA PHE A 61 20.92 -5.85 27.87
C PHE A 61 20.65 -4.50 28.55
N ASP A 62 19.51 -3.89 28.22
CA ASP A 62 18.97 -2.70 28.88
C ASP A 62 17.61 -2.98 29.51
N VAL A 63 17.23 -2.18 30.51
CA VAL A 63 15.93 -2.31 31.18
C VAL A 63 15.24 -0.96 31.34
N VAL A 64 13.91 -0.97 31.19
CA VAL A 64 13.03 0.17 31.50
C VAL A 64 12.03 -0.28 32.55
N ILE A 65 12.06 0.38 33.70
CA ILE A 65 11.21 0.07 34.84
C ILE A 65 9.83 0.70 34.62
N THR A 66 8.78 -0.01 35.05
CA THR A 66 7.38 0.45 34.95
C THR A 66 6.67 0.24 36.28
N ASN A 67 5.56 0.94 36.51
CA ASN A 67 4.83 0.82 37.77
C ASN A 67 3.93 -0.43 37.79
N THR A 68 3.50 -0.91 36.63
CA THR A 68 2.59 -2.06 36.52
C THR A 68 2.98 -2.99 35.38
N GLU A 69 2.61 -4.27 35.49
CA GLU A 69 2.81 -5.24 34.41
C GLU A 69 2.06 -4.85 33.11
N THR A 70 0.91 -4.19 33.24
CA THR A 70 0.13 -3.68 32.09
C THR A 70 0.91 -2.61 31.34
N GLN A 71 1.56 -1.68 32.05
CA GLN A 71 2.44 -0.69 31.44
C GLN A 71 3.66 -1.34 30.78
N ALA A 72 4.28 -2.35 31.43
CA ALA A 72 5.36 -3.12 30.84
C ALA A 72 4.92 -3.79 29.52
N LEU A 73 3.71 -4.37 29.48
CA LEU A 73 3.16 -4.96 28.27
C LEU A 73 3.00 -3.90 27.17
N LEU A 74 2.39 -2.75 27.43
CA LEU A 74 2.21 -1.72 26.41
C LEU A 74 3.56 -1.21 25.88
N LEU A 75 4.51 -0.92 26.78
CA LEU A 75 5.85 -0.45 26.43
C LEU A 75 6.65 -1.49 25.62
N GLU A 76 6.56 -2.77 25.98
CA GLU A 76 7.17 -3.88 25.22
C GLU A 76 6.70 -3.86 23.77
N ASN A 77 5.39 -3.67 23.54
CA ASN A 77 4.83 -3.65 22.20
C ASN A 77 5.26 -2.41 21.40
N GLU A 78 5.41 -1.25 22.05
CA GLU A 78 5.96 -0.04 21.44
C GLU A 78 7.41 -0.25 21.00
N LEU A 79 8.25 -0.83 21.86
CA LEU A 79 9.65 -1.13 21.58
C LEU A 79 9.81 -2.19 20.49
N ILE A 80 8.97 -3.24 20.47
CA ILE A 80 8.95 -4.23 19.38
C ILE A 80 8.62 -3.55 18.04
N LYS A 81 7.65 -2.63 18.03
CA LYS A 81 7.25 -1.90 16.81
C LYS A 81 8.34 -0.95 16.33
N GLN A 82 9.06 -0.32 17.26
CA GLN A 82 10.17 0.60 17.00
C GLN A 82 11.40 -0.13 16.46
N HIS A 83 11.89 -1.14 17.18
CA HIS A 83 13.15 -1.81 16.89
C HIS A 83 13.02 -2.98 15.92
N LYS A 84 11.82 -3.57 15.78
CA LYS A 84 11.53 -4.77 14.97
C LYS A 84 12.56 -5.90 15.20
N PRO A 85 12.74 -6.33 16.46
CA PRO A 85 13.84 -7.23 16.82
C PRO A 85 13.71 -8.59 16.15
N ARG A 86 14.85 -9.21 15.84
CA ARG A 86 14.93 -10.46 15.07
C ARG A 86 14.23 -11.65 15.74
N TYR A 87 14.18 -11.70 17.07
CA TYR A 87 13.64 -12.85 17.80
C TYR A 87 12.19 -12.65 18.30
N ASN A 88 11.65 -11.43 18.25
CA ASN A 88 10.25 -11.15 18.57
C ASN A 88 9.31 -11.54 17.42
N ILE A 89 8.05 -11.87 17.76
CA ILE A 89 7.00 -12.00 16.76
C ILE A 89 6.74 -10.61 16.17
N LEU A 90 6.75 -10.51 14.84
CA LEU A 90 6.49 -9.26 14.14
C LEU A 90 5.23 -9.39 13.30
N LEU A 91 4.38 -8.37 13.36
CA LEU A 91 3.28 -8.22 12.43
C LEU A 91 3.79 -7.49 11.18
N LYS A 92 3.39 -7.97 10.00
CA LYS A 92 3.51 -7.16 8.79
C LYS A 92 2.47 -6.05 8.87
N ASP A 93 2.75 -4.85 8.34
CA ASP A 93 1.83 -3.71 8.41
C ASP A 93 0.41 -4.13 8.03
N ALA A 94 -0.45 -4.24 9.05
CA ALA A 94 -1.85 -4.55 8.90
C ALA A 94 -2.49 -3.43 8.10
N LYS A 95 -3.37 -3.80 7.18
CA LYS A 95 -4.02 -2.88 6.26
C LYS A 95 -5.06 -2.09 7.05
N SER A 96 -4.71 -0.92 7.58
CA SER A 96 -5.62 -0.05 8.37
C SER A 96 -7.00 0.10 7.74
N TYR A 97 -8.08 0.12 8.54
CA TYR A 97 -9.44 0.17 7.99
C TYR A 97 -9.68 1.42 7.15
N PRO A 98 -10.47 1.30 6.08
CA PRO A 98 -11.02 2.45 5.40
C PRO A 98 -12.17 3.03 6.24
N TYR A 99 -12.16 4.34 6.41
CA TYR A 99 -13.20 5.13 7.08
C TYR A 99 -13.73 6.18 6.10
N ILE A 100 -14.95 6.65 6.34
CA ILE A 100 -15.38 7.97 5.86
C ILE A 100 -14.98 8.97 6.93
N TYR A 101 -14.44 10.11 6.55
CA TYR A 101 -14.14 11.19 7.49
C TYR A 101 -14.82 12.49 7.08
N ILE A 102 -15.14 13.30 8.08
CA ILE A 102 -15.63 14.67 7.94
C ILE A 102 -14.64 15.60 8.65
N THR A 103 -14.16 16.61 7.92
CA THR A 103 -13.23 17.63 8.42
C THR A 103 -13.94 18.72 9.22
N ASN A 104 -13.16 19.52 9.95
CA ASN A 104 -13.66 20.67 10.71
C ASN A 104 -13.37 22.03 10.01
N ASP A 105 -13.36 22.04 8.66
CA ASP A 105 -13.21 23.28 7.88
C ASP A 105 -14.52 24.11 7.91
N LYS A 106 -14.47 25.42 7.60
CA LYS A 106 -15.67 26.29 7.42
C LYS A 106 -16.76 25.61 6.59
N HIS A 107 -16.35 25.00 5.47
CA HIS A 107 -17.17 24.09 4.69
C HIS A 107 -16.60 22.69 4.84
N PRO A 108 -17.13 21.85 5.74
CA PRO A 108 -16.62 20.50 5.95
C PRO A 108 -16.54 19.71 4.66
N ARG A 109 -15.36 19.14 4.43
CA ARG A 109 -15.09 18.14 3.39
C ARG A 109 -15.36 16.75 3.92
N VAL A 110 -15.92 15.90 3.06
CA VAL A 110 -16.03 14.45 3.28
C VAL A 110 -15.09 13.69 2.35
N GLY A 111 -14.52 12.59 2.83
CA GLY A 111 -13.81 11.69 1.94
C GLY A 111 -13.47 10.34 2.54
N PHE A 112 -12.67 9.60 1.78
CA PHE A 112 -12.06 8.34 2.18
C PHE A 112 -10.85 8.60 3.06
N TYR A 113 -10.75 7.89 4.17
CA TYR A 113 -9.59 7.93 5.07
C TYR A 113 -9.05 6.54 5.35
N ARG A 114 -7.71 6.43 5.42
CA ARG A 114 -7.02 5.20 5.82
C ARG A 114 -5.71 5.58 6.50
N GLY A 115 -5.58 5.30 7.80
CA GLY A 115 -4.40 5.67 8.59
C GLY A 115 -4.72 6.09 10.02
N THR A 116 -3.84 6.87 10.62
CA THR A 116 -3.94 7.39 12.00
C THR A 116 -4.91 8.57 12.10
N LYS A 117 -6.09 8.33 12.68
CA LYS A 117 -7.18 9.32 12.80
C LYS A 117 -6.69 10.66 13.37
N HIS A 118 -7.08 11.75 12.73
CA HIS A 118 -6.78 13.11 13.20
C HIS A 118 -7.78 13.53 14.28
N LYS A 119 -7.31 13.95 15.47
CA LYS A 119 -8.18 14.21 16.64
C LYS A 119 -9.35 15.17 16.37
N ASN A 120 -9.16 16.14 15.47
CA ASN A 120 -10.16 17.17 15.19
C ASN A 120 -11.18 16.79 14.08
N TYR A 121 -11.11 15.58 13.52
CA TYR A 121 -12.01 15.12 12.47
C TYR A 121 -12.96 14.05 12.99
N GLN A 122 -14.13 13.95 12.37
CA GLN A 122 -15.07 12.87 12.65
C GLN A 122 -14.80 11.70 11.71
N PHE A 123 -14.83 10.47 12.24
CA PHE A 123 -14.59 9.26 11.46
C PHE A 123 -15.76 8.29 11.61
N PHE A 124 -16.23 7.77 10.49
CA PHE A 124 -17.36 6.86 10.38
C PHE A 124 -16.90 5.57 9.71
N GLY A 125 -17.30 4.43 10.26
CA GLY A 125 -16.78 3.11 9.90
C GLY A 125 -16.39 2.31 11.15
N PRO A 126 -15.51 1.29 11.02
CA PRO A 126 -14.75 0.89 9.84
C PRO A 126 -15.61 0.26 8.74
N TYR A 127 -15.17 0.39 7.48
CA TYR A 127 -15.84 -0.23 6.34
C TYR A 127 -15.14 -1.52 5.87
N PRO A 128 -15.89 -2.49 5.30
CA PRO A 128 -15.35 -3.78 4.84
C PRO A 128 -14.20 -3.66 3.83
N SER A 129 -14.30 -2.70 2.93
CA SER A 129 -13.32 -2.52 1.87
C SER A 129 -13.31 -1.07 1.39
N ALA A 130 -12.24 -0.72 0.68
CA ALA A 130 -12.16 0.58 0.03
C ALA A 130 -13.21 0.75 -1.08
N HIS A 131 -13.73 -0.34 -1.64
CA HIS A 131 -14.82 -0.28 -2.63
C HIS A 131 -16.11 0.17 -1.95
N VAL A 132 -16.48 -0.47 -0.83
CA VAL A 132 -17.67 -0.09 -0.06
C VAL A 132 -17.62 1.38 0.35
N VAL A 133 -16.47 1.88 0.83
CA VAL A 133 -16.35 3.32 1.15
C VAL A 133 -16.58 4.20 -0.07
N ARG A 134 -16.04 3.84 -1.24
CA ARG A 134 -16.23 4.64 -2.46
C ARG A 134 -17.68 4.63 -2.92
N ASP A 135 -18.35 3.48 -2.82
CA ASP A 135 -19.75 3.33 -3.20
C ASP A 135 -20.67 4.11 -2.24
N SER A 136 -20.44 3.97 -0.92
CA SER A 136 -21.12 4.78 0.09
C SER A 136 -20.88 6.27 -0.14
N LEU A 137 -19.63 6.68 -0.38
CA LEU A 137 -19.32 8.07 -0.69
C LEU A 137 -20.09 8.53 -1.93
N ASN A 138 -20.08 7.77 -3.03
CA ASN A 138 -20.80 8.07 -4.28
C ASN A 138 -22.30 8.29 -4.05
N LEU A 139 -22.93 7.47 -3.22
CA LEU A 139 -24.34 7.62 -2.91
C LEU A 139 -24.59 8.84 -2.02
N LEU A 140 -23.74 9.05 -1.01
CA LEU A 140 -23.85 10.21 -0.10
C LEU A 140 -23.67 11.55 -0.82
N LYS A 141 -22.83 11.64 -1.88
CA LYS A 141 -22.69 12.88 -2.68
C LYS A 141 -23.96 13.19 -3.47
N LYS A 142 -24.65 12.17 -3.99
CA LYS A 142 -25.92 12.36 -4.70
C LYS A 142 -27.01 12.93 -3.77
N ILE A 143 -26.97 12.52 -2.49
CA ILE A 143 -27.99 12.90 -1.51
C ILE A 143 -27.67 14.26 -0.89
N PHE A 144 -26.52 14.38 -0.21
CA PHE A 144 -26.20 15.56 0.61
C PHE A 144 -25.38 16.62 -0.14
N LYS A 145 -24.88 16.33 -1.35
CA LYS A 145 -24.10 17.26 -2.20
C LYS A 145 -22.94 17.97 -1.49
N VAL A 146 -22.36 17.31 -0.48
CA VAL A 146 -21.24 17.80 0.33
C VAL A 146 -19.92 17.64 -0.43
N ARG A 147 -19.04 18.64 -0.34
CA ARG A 147 -17.79 18.68 -1.12
C ARG A 147 -16.81 17.56 -0.73
N GLN A 148 -16.07 17.08 -1.73
CA GLN A 148 -14.94 16.14 -1.57
C GLN A 148 -13.60 16.69 -2.10
N CYS A 149 -13.62 17.87 -2.71
CA CYS A 149 -12.43 18.52 -3.23
C CYS A 149 -11.45 18.88 -2.09
N THR A 150 -10.15 18.91 -2.42
CA THR A 150 -9.12 19.29 -1.44
C THR A 150 -9.22 20.79 -1.10
N ASN A 151 -8.68 21.19 0.05
CA ASN A 151 -8.66 22.62 0.44
C ASN A 151 -7.90 23.50 -0.55
N ALA A 152 -6.83 22.99 -1.16
CA ALA A 152 -6.12 23.71 -2.23
C ALA A 152 -7.04 23.94 -3.43
N THR A 153 -7.73 22.88 -3.90
CA THR A 153 -8.68 22.98 -5.00
C THR A 153 -9.87 23.86 -4.65
N TYR A 154 -10.35 23.86 -3.41
CA TYR A 154 -11.48 24.69 -2.98
C TYR A 154 -11.14 26.18 -3.02
N ARG A 155 -9.98 26.56 -2.46
CA ARG A 155 -9.54 27.96 -2.39
C ARG A 155 -9.20 28.55 -3.75
N SER A 156 -8.78 27.73 -4.71
CA SER A 156 -8.39 28.19 -6.04
C SER A 156 -9.57 28.35 -7.03
N ARG A 157 -10.83 28.20 -6.60
CA ARG A 157 -11.98 28.25 -7.50
C ARG A 157 -12.55 29.65 -7.59
N SER A 158 -12.66 30.13 -8.82
CA SER A 158 -13.42 31.34 -9.19
C SER A 158 -14.76 31.01 -9.87
N ARG A 159 -14.96 29.76 -10.31
CA ARG A 159 -16.20 29.27 -10.94
C ARG A 159 -16.58 27.86 -10.46
N PRO A 160 -17.87 27.47 -10.53
CA PRO A 160 -18.29 26.12 -10.17
C PRO A 160 -17.54 25.05 -10.95
N CYS A 161 -17.33 23.89 -10.34
CA CYS A 161 -16.65 22.76 -10.95
C CYS A 161 -17.63 21.75 -11.56
N LEU A 162 -17.10 20.75 -12.28
CA LEU A 162 -17.90 19.70 -12.90
C LEU A 162 -18.85 19.02 -11.90
N GLU A 163 -18.39 18.72 -10.68
CA GLU A 163 -19.24 18.10 -9.64
C GLU A 163 -20.50 18.90 -9.33
N TYR A 164 -20.46 20.23 -9.44
CA TYR A 164 -21.66 21.07 -9.32
C TYR A 164 -22.55 20.97 -10.55
N GLN A 165 -21.95 21.00 -11.75
CA GLN A 165 -22.68 20.90 -13.01
C GLN A 165 -23.45 19.58 -13.14
N ILE A 166 -22.90 18.49 -12.58
CA ILE A 166 -23.57 17.18 -12.51
C ILE A 166 -24.35 16.96 -11.20
N ALA A 167 -24.64 18.03 -10.45
CA ALA A 167 -25.45 18.02 -9.23
C ALA A 167 -24.95 17.12 -8.07
N LEU A 168 -23.65 16.85 -7.98
CA LEU A 168 -23.00 16.10 -6.89
C LEU A 168 -22.36 16.99 -5.81
N CYS A 169 -22.31 18.31 -6.03
CA CYS A 169 -21.82 19.27 -5.05
C CYS A 169 -22.66 20.56 -5.11
N SER A 170 -22.95 21.18 -3.97
CA SER A 170 -23.67 22.47 -3.87
C SER A 170 -22.79 23.72 -4.11
N ALA A 171 -21.52 23.52 -4.50
CA ALA A 171 -20.54 24.58 -4.79
C ALA A 171 -20.39 25.71 -3.74
N PRO A 172 -20.14 25.38 -2.45
CA PRO A 172 -19.83 26.38 -1.42
C PRO A 172 -18.49 27.11 -1.65
N CYS A 173 -17.72 26.73 -2.68
CA CYS A 173 -16.46 27.39 -3.04
C CYS A 173 -16.65 28.71 -3.77
N VAL A 174 -17.82 28.91 -4.35
CA VAL A 174 -18.17 30.10 -5.15
C VAL A 174 -19.54 30.63 -4.72
N ASN A 175 -19.90 30.40 -3.45
CA ASN A 175 -21.10 30.94 -2.79
C ASN A 175 -22.43 30.63 -3.51
N LYS A 176 -22.55 29.45 -4.14
CA LYS A 176 -23.80 28.98 -4.77
C LYS A 176 -24.80 28.36 -3.77
N ILE A 177 -24.37 28.16 -2.53
CA ILE A 177 -25.17 27.72 -1.38
C ILE A 177 -24.77 28.58 -0.18
N SER A 178 -25.70 28.83 0.75
CA SER A 178 -25.40 29.54 1.98
C SER A 178 -24.57 28.67 2.94
N ASP A 179 -23.74 29.30 3.77
CA ASP A 179 -22.96 28.60 4.79
C ASP A 179 -23.86 27.79 5.76
N LYS A 180 -25.05 28.34 6.06
CA LYS A 180 -26.04 27.73 6.96
C LYS A 180 -26.63 26.45 6.37
N ASP A 181 -27.05 26.51 5.11
CA ASP A 181 -27.66 25.35 4.44
C ASP A 181 -26.62 24.25 4.20
N TYR A 182 -25.40 24.62 3.80
CA TYR A 182 -24.31 23.66 3.68
C TYR A 182 -23.97 22.97 5.00
N ALA A 183 -23.92 23.73 6.10
CA ALA A 183 -23.70 23.17 7.44
C ALA A 183 -24.82 22.19 7.84
N GLN A 184 -26.07 22.48 7.46
CA GLN A 184 -27.20 21.59 7.69
C GLN A 184 -27.06 20.28 6.91
N ASP A 185 -26.66 20.32 5.65
CA ASP A 185 -26.42 19.12 4.83
C ASP A 185 -25.32 18.23 5.43
N VAL A 186 -24.22 18.84 5.88
CA VAL A 186 -23.14 18.13 6.58
C VAL A 186 -23.65 17.50 7.87
N LYS A 187 -24.46 18.23 8.65
CA LYS A 187 -25.03 17.73 9.91
C LYS A 187 -25.95 16.54 9.68
N MET A 188 -26.83 16.59 8.69
CA MET A 188 -27.70 15.46 8.34
C MET A 188 -26.88 14.25 7.88
N MET A 189 -25.85 14.48 7.08
CA MET A 189 -24.93 13.43 6.66
C MET A 189 -24.20 12.78 7.84
N SER A 190 -23.71 13.58 8.78
CA SER A 190 -23.07 13.09 10.00
C SER A 190 -24.03 12.28 10.87
N LEU A 191 -25.28 12.73 11.04
CA LEU A 191 -26.29 12.01 11.81
C LEU A 191 -26.59 10.65 11.18
N PHE A 192 -26.77 10.62 9.85
CA PHE A 192 -26.97 9.38 9.11
C PHE A 192 -25.81 8.40 9.29
N LEU A 193 -24.56 8.86 9.09
CA LEU A 193 -23.36 8.04 9.26
C LEU A 193 -23.13 7.57 10.71
N SER A 194 -23.70 8.26 11.70
CA SER A 194 -23.61 7.88 13.12
C SER A 194 -24.61 6.81 13.56
N GLY A 195 -25.43 6.28 12.63
CA GLY A 195 -26.43 5.25 12.93
C GLY A 195 -27.80 5.81 13.37
N LYS A 196 -27.99 7.13 13.37
CA LYS A 196 -29.30 7.78 13.58
C LYS A 196 -30.08 7.90 12.25
N GLY A 197 -30.07 6.82 11.46
CA GLY A 197 -30.68 6.76 10.14
C GLY A 197 -32.19 6.99 10.18
N VAL A 198 -32.87 6.40 11.18
CA VAL A 198 -34.34 6.51 11.37
C VAL A 198 -34.80 7.97 11.50
N GLN A 199 -34.21 8.75 12.41
CA GLN A 199 -34.54 10.16 12.59
C GLN A 199 -34.30 11.01 11.33
N THR A 200 -33.29 10.63 10.53
CA THR A 200 -32.98 11.33 9.28
C THR A 200 -33.99 10.98 8.18
N LEU A 201 -34.38 9.71 8.09
CA LEU A 201 -35.42 9.23 7.17
C LEU A 201 -36.79 9.85 7.50
N ASP A 202 -37.14 9.96 8.78
CA ASP A 202 -38.41 10.54 9.22
C ASP A 202 -38.50 12.02 8.82
N ASN A 203 -37.41 12.78 9.00
CA ASN A 203 -37.36 14.19 8.60
C ASN A 203 -37.48 14.36 7.07
N ILE A 204 -36.79 13.53 6.28
CA ILE A 204 -36.90 13.55 4.82
C ILE A 204 -38.33 13.17 4.39
N SER A 205 -38.96 12.22 5.08
CA SER A 205 -40.35 11.83 4.83
C SER A 205 -41.33 12.96 5.08
N GLN A 206 -41.19 13.66 6.21
CA GLN A 206 -42.03 14.83 6.52
C GLN A 206 -41.88 15.94 5.47
N LYS A 207 -40.64 16.23 5.04
CA LYS A 207 -40.38 17.21 3.97
C LYS A 207 -40.99 16.78 2.63
N MET A 208 -40.90 15.50 2.29
CA MET A 208 -41.49 14.94 1.07
C MET A 208 -43.01 15.08 1.07
N GLN A 209 -43.66 14.76 2.20
CA GLN A 209 -45.10 14.92 2.36
C GLN A 209 -45.53 16.39 2.29
N ALA A 210 -44.77 17.30 2.90
CA ALA A 210 -45.03 18.73 2.81
C ALA A 210 -44.91 19.26 1.37
N ALA A 211 -43.86 18.89 0.63
CA ALA A 211 -43.69 19.24 -0.77
C ALA A 211 -44.84 18.70 -1.64
N ALA A 212 -45.26 17.45 -1.42
CA ALA A 212 -46.41 16.87 -2.12
C ALA A 212 -47.72 17.62 -1.82
N LYS A 213 -47.94 18.02 -0.56
CA LYS A 213 -49.12 18.81 -0.15
C LYS A 213 -49.12 20.20 -0.79
N ASN A 214 -47.95 20.80 -0.97
CA ASN A 214 -47.77 22.08 -1.64
C ASN A 214 -47.74 21.97 -3.18
N GLN A 215 -48.03 20.79 -3.75
CA GLN A 215 -48.00 20.52 -5.19
C GLN A 215 -46.62 20.70 -5.84
N GLU A 216 -45.54 20.65 -5.06
CA GLU A 216 -44.15 20.70 -5.51
C GLU A 216 -43.65 19.28 -5.89
N PHE A 217 -44.23 18.70 -6.93
CA PHE A 217 -44.03 17.28 -7.26
C PHE A 217 -42.58 16.90 -7.60
N GLU A 218 -41.81 17.79 -8.22
CA GLU A 218 -40.39 17.55 -8.51
C GLU A 218 -39.56 17.45 -7.23
N LEU A 219 -39.83 18.32 -6.26
CA LEU A 219 -39.16 18.29 -4.96
C LEU A 219 -39.55 17.04 -4.16
N ALA A 220 -40.83 16.67 -4.19
CA ALA A 220 -41.32 15.45 -3.56
C ALA A 220 -40.69 14.19 -4.17
N ALA A 221 -40.57 14.11 -5.51
CA ALA A 221 -39.90 13.02 -6.20
C ALA A 221 -38.42 12.92 -5.81
N HIS A 222 -37.70 14.04 -5.78
CA HIS A 222 -36.30 14.09 -5.36
C HIS A 222 -36.11 13.61 -3.91
N LEU A 223 -36.96 14.06 -2.97
CA LEU A 223 -36.92 13.64 -1.56
C LEU A 223 -37.26 12.15 -1.39
N ARG A 224 -38.19 11.61 -2.17
CA ARG A 224 -38.50 10.17 -2.21
C ARG A 224 -37.30 9.35 -2.67
N ASP A 225 -36.66 9.76 -3.77
CA ASP A 225 -35.52 9.04 -4.33
C ASP A 225 -34.31 9.09 -3.37
N GLN A 226 -34.11 10.21 -2.66
CA GLN A 226 -33.15 10.31 -1.56
C GLN A 226 -33.48 9.34 -0.42
N MET A 227 -34.75 9.20 -0.04
CA MET A 227 -35.18 8.28 1.01
C MET A 227 -34.92 6.82 0.63
N ILE A 228 -35.23 6.43 -0.62
CA ILE A 228 -34.96 5.08 -1.15
C ILE A 228 -33.46 4.78 -1.08
N ALA A 229 -32.63 5.71 -1.58
CA ALA A 229 -31.17 5.57 -1.55
C ALA A 229 -30.62 5.43 -0.12
N LEU A 230 -31.13 6.20 0.83
CA LEU A 230 -30.73 6.11 2.25
C LEU A 230 -31.16 4.78 2.89
N ARG A 231 -32.35 4.26 2.56
CA ARG A 231 -32.80 2.94 3.04
C ARG A 231 -31.92 1.81 2.51
N THR A 232 -31.52 1.84 1.24
CA THR A 232 -30.59 0.84 0.69
C THR A 232 -29.25 0.81 1.44
N ILE A 233 -28.73 1.98 1.83
CA ILE A 233 -27.53 2.05 2.69
C ILE A 233 -27.84 1.52 4.10
N GLN A 234 -28.97 1.91 4.69
CA GLN A 234 -29.33 1.50 6.05
C GLN A 234 -29.59 0.00 6.17
N GLU A 235 -30.22 -0.67 5.20
CA GLU A 235 -30.46 -2.11 5.21
C GLU A 235 -29.15 -2.93 5.17
N GLN A 236 -28.14 -2.41 4.49
CA GLN A 236 -26.76 -2.93 4.57
C GLN A 236 -26.14 -2.74 5.97
N HIS A 237 -26.69 -1.84 6.80
CA HIS A 237 -26.14 -1.41 8.09
C HIS A 237 -27.05 -1.64 9.33
N SER A 238 -28.30 -2.14 9.21
CA SER A 238 -29.25 -2.23 10.34
C SER A 238 -29.19 -3.56 11.13
N SER A 239 -28.70 -3.43 12.36
CA SER A 239 -29.17 -3.92 13.68
C SER A 239 -29.62 -5.37 13.95
N GLN A 240 -28.82 -6.09 14.75
CA GLN A 240 -29.26 -6.77 15.99
C GLN A 240 -28.40 -6.30 17.19
N SER A 241 -28.92 -6.43 18.43
CA SER A 241 -28.41 -5.89 19.70
C SER A 241 -27.06 -6.44 20.20
N MET A 242 -26.19 -6.90 19.31
CA MET A 242 -24.83 -7.30 19.69
C MET A 242 -23.89 -6.09 19.64
N GLY A 243 -23.13 -5.85 20.72
CA GLY A 243 -22.06 -4.87 20.74
C GLY A 243 -20.97 -5.15 19.68
N ASN A 244 -20.01 -4.24 19.55
CA ASN A 244 -18.88 -4.42 18.64
C ASN A 244 -17.98 -5.57 19.14
N ILE A 245 -17.78 -6.58 18.30
CA ILE A 245 -16.96 -7.77 18.60
C ILE A 245 -15.96 -7.95 17.46
N ASP A 246 -14.69 -8.16 17.79
CA ASP A 246 -13.74 -8.74 16.83
C ASP A 246 -13.54 -10.21 17.19
N VAL A 247 -13.67 -11.09 16.21
CA VAL A 247 -13.51 -12.54 16.36
C VAL A 247 -12.18 -12.94 15.76
N ILE A 248 -11.29 -13.50 16.57
CA ILE A 248 -9.91 -13.82 16.23
C ILE A 248 -9.75 -15.33 16.24
N SER A 249 -9.36 -15.87 15.10
CA SER A 249 -8.99 -17.26 14.93
C SER A 249 -7.54 -17.39 14.49
N ILE A 250 -6.90 -18.50 14.84
CA ILE A 250 -5.55 -18.83 14.40
C ILE A 250 -5.49 -20.26 13.86
N ALA A 251 -4.79 -20.41 12.74
CA ALA A 251 -4.46 -21.70 12.15
C ALA A 251 -2.93 -21.83 12.00
N MET A 252 -2.41 -23.04 12.17
CA MET A 252 -0.98 -23.34 12.01
C MET A 252 -0.78 -24.57 11.11
N GLN A 253 0.17 -24.47 10.19
CA GLN A 253 0.67 -25.58 9.37
C GLN A 253 2.13 -25.30 8.98
N ASP A 254 2.99 -26.31 9.04
CA ASP A 254 4.44 -26.22 8.74
C ASP A 254 5.17 -25.10 9.52
N GLY A 255 4.73 -24.82 10.75
CA GLY A 255 5.27 -23.74 11.59
C GLY A 255 4.96 -22.32 11.09
N ILE A 256 4.05 -22.18 10.12
CA ILE A 256 3.50 -20.91 9.65
C ILE A 256 2.12 -20.74 10.28
N HIS A 257 1.87 -19.54 10.82
CA HIS A 257 0.60 -19.19 11.44
C HIS A 257 -0.14 -18.17 10.58
N ALA A 258 -1.45 -18.35 10.46
CA ALA A 258 -2.38 -17.37 9.92
C ALA A 258 -3.34 -16.97 11.04
N VAL A 259 -3.40 -15.68 11.34
CA VAL A 259 -4.35 -15.10 12.30
C VAL A 259 -5.43 -14.38 11.51
N GLU A 260 -6.65 -14.89 11.57
CA GLU A 260 -7.83 -14.26 10.98
C GLU A 260 -8.51 -13.38 12.02
N VAL A 261 -8.79 -12.14 11.66
CA VAL A 261 -9.56 -11.19 12.47
C VAL A 261 -10.82 -10.85 11.70
N LEU A 262 -11.96 -11.33 12.20
CA LEU A 262 -13.29 -11.10 11.65
C LEU A 262 -13.96 -9.96 12.42
N PHE A 263 -14.47 -8.96 11.71
CA PHE A 263 -15.05 -7.77 12.30
C PHE A 263 -16.57 -7.90 12.35
N VAL A 264 -17.13 -7.94 13.55
CA VAL A 264 -18.58 -8.03 13.76
C VAL A 264 -19.08 -6.76 14.43
N ARG A 265 -20.00 -6.05 13.79
CA ARG A 265 -20.62 -4.83 14.32
C ARG A 265 -22.13 -5.02 14.28
N SER A 266 -22.82 -4.77 15.39
CA SER A 266 -24.28 -4.92 15.48
C SER A 266 -24.78 -6.28 15.00
N GLY A 267 -24.03 -7.35 15.28
CA GLY A 267 -24.36 -8.72 14.91
C GLY A 267 -24.12 -9.10 13.44
N LYS A 268 -23.57 -8.20 12.61
CA LYS A 268 -23.24 -8.47 11.21
C LYS A 268 -21.73 -8.49 11.00
N GLN A 269 -21.25 -9.43 10.18
CA GLN A 269 -19.87 -9.42 9.71
C GLN A 269 -19.69 -8.27 8.72
N ILE A 270 -18.85 -7.30 9.08
CA ILE A 270 -18.55 -6.14 8.24
C ILE A 270 -17.18 -6.24 7.57
N GLY A 271 -16.45 -7.35 7.72
CA GLY A 271 -15.16 -7.52 7.08
C GLY A 271 -14.28 -8.54 7.79
N GLN A 272 -13.10 -8.78 7.20
CA GLN A 272 -12.10 -9.67 7.77
C GLN A 272 -10.69 -9.24 7.34
N GLU A 273 -9.69 -9.60 8.14
CA GLU A 273 -8.27 -9.42 7.83
C GLU A 273 -7.49 -10.67 8.22
N CYS A 274 -6.67 -11.17 7.30
CA CYS A 274 -5.72 -12.24 7.56
C CYS A 274 -4.31 -11.67 7.73
N VAL A 275 -3.69 -11.98 8.86
CA VAL A 275 -2.30 -11.60 9.18
C VAL A 275 -1.45 -12.84 9.27
N PHE A 276 -0.24 -12.78 8.70
CA PHE A 276 0.78 -13.83 8.80
C PHE A 276 1.95 -13.33 9.66
N PRO A 277 1.97 -13.61 10.98
CA PRO A 277 3.02 -13.15 11.87
C PRO A 277 4.37 -13.81 11.52
N LYS A 278 5.46 -13.05 11.64
CA LYS A 278 6.83 -13.53 11.41
C LYS A 278 7.45 -14.05 12.70
N HIS A 279 8.51 -14.85 12.55
CA HIS A 279 9.29 -15.43 13.66
C HIS A 279 8.45 -16.32 14.59
N THR A 280 7.51 -17.06 14.00
CA THR A 280 6.57 -17.97 14.69
C THR A 280 6.97 -19.44 14.61
N LYS A 281 8.08 -19.78 13.95
CA LYS A 281 8.52 -21.17 13.79
C LYS A 281 8.68 -21.83 15.17
N GLY A 282 8.04 -22.99 15.36
CA GLY A 282 8.06 -23.76 16.61
C GLY A 282 7.35 -23.10 17.79
N LYS A 283 6.56 -22.04 17.60
CA LYS A 283 5.69 -21.46 18.62
C LYS A 283 4.31 -22.07 18.48
N ASP A 284 3.58 -22.20 19.58
CA ASP A 284 2.20 -22.67 19.52
C ASP A 284 1.22 -21.51 19.22
N ASN A 285 -0.05 -21.87 18.96
CA ASN A 285 -1.09 -20.89 18.67
C ASN A 285 -1.30 -19.87 19.81
N LYS A 286 -1.16 -20.30 21.07
CA LYS A 286 -1.45 -19.49 22.26
C LYS A 286 -0.38 -18.43 22.48
N GLU A 287 0.89 -18.80 22.30
CA GLU A 287 2.04 -17.90 22.31
C GLU A 287 1.91 -16.86 21.20
N VAL A 288 1.54 -17.30 19.99
CA VAL A 288 1.39 -16.39 18.85
C VAL A 288 0.24 -15.42 19.08
N LEU A 289 -0.92 -15.86 19.55
CA LEU A 289 -2.04 -14.98 19.87
C LEU A 289 -1.75 -14.02 21.02
N SER A 290 -1.06 -14.47 22.07
CA SER A 290 -0.69 -13.63 23.21
C SER A 290 0.21 -12.47 22.80
N ALA A 291 1.14 -12.70 21.86
CA ALA A 291 1.95 -11.64 21.27
C ALA A 291 1.19 -10.81 20.22
N PHE A 292 0.30 -11.45 19.46
CA PHE A 292 -0.43 -10.82 18.37
C PHE A 292 -1.39 -9.73 18.86
N LEU A 293 -2.22 -10.02 19.87
CA LEU A 293 -3.31 -9.11 20.25
C LEU A 293 -2.80 -7.71 20.67
N PRO A 294 -1.84 -7.58 21.60
CA PRO A 294 -1.33 -6.27 22.01
C PRO A 294 -0.65 -5.52 20.86
N LEU A 295 0.16 -6.22 20.05
CA LEU A 295 0.81 -5.64 18.86
C LEU A 295 -0.22 -5.16 17.83
N TYR A 296 -1.28 -5.94 17.61
CA TYR A 296 -2.28 -5.67 16.58
C TYR A 296 -3.15 -4.46 16.93
N TYR A 297 -3.53 -4.30 18.21
CA TYR A 297 -4.35 -3.20 18.70
C TYR A 297 -3.55 -1.98 19.16
N LEU A 298 -2.21 -2.03 19.13
CA LEU A 298 -1.37 -0.89 19.50
C LEU A 298 -1.66 0.35 18.62
N GLY A 299 -2.27 1.37 19.22
CA GLY A 299 -2.70 2.60 18.55
C GLY A 299 -3.97 2.48 17.72
N LYS A 300 -4.77 1.40 17.90
CA LYS A 300 -6.09 1.22 17.30
C LYS A 300 -7.18 1.23 18.37
N ASP A 301 -8.41 1.56 17.96
CA ASP A 301 -9.58 1.39 18.82
C ASP A 301 -9.86 -0.11 19.00
N THR A 302 -9.84 -0.59 20.25
CA THR A 302 -10.20 -1.98 20.57
C THR A 302 -11.72 -2.06 20.76
N PRO A 303 -12.41 -3.07 20.17
CA PRO A 303 -13.83 -3.26 20.41
C PRO A 303 -14.11 -3.63 21.88
N ALA A 304 -15.37 -3.51 22.31
CA ALA A 304 -15.79 -3.84 23.66
C ALA A 304 -15.55 -5.32 24.02
N GLN A 305 -15.55 -6.21 23.02
CA GLN A 305 -15.30 -7.63 23.22
C GLN A 305 -14.39 -8.20 22.13
N LEU A 306 -13.52 -9.12 22.53
CA LEU A 306 -12.72 -9.96 21.64
C LEU A 306 -13.14 -11.41 21.84
N LEU A 307 -13.50 -12.10 20.76
CA LEU A 307 -13.81 -13.52 20.79
C LEU A 307 -12.64 -14.32 20.20
N LEU A 308 -12.07 -15.28 20.94
CA LEU A 308 -10.87 -16.00 20.53
C LEU A 308 -11.15 -17.48 20.27
N SER A 309 -10.44 -18.07 19.31
CA SER A 309 -10.44 -19.52 19.05
C SER A 309 -9.66 -20.33 20.09
N GLU A 310 -8.77 -19.68 20.84
CA GLU A 310 -7.86 -20.30 21.79
C GLU A 310 -7.97 -19.67 23.18
N LYS A 311 -7.69 -20.47 24.21
CA LYS A 311 -7.58 -20.00 25.60
C LYS A 311 -6.19 -19.42 25.84
N LEU A 312 -6.13 -18.16 26.28
CA LEU A 312 -4.88 -17.47 26.62
C LEU A 312 -4.55 -17.60 28.10
N LEU A 313 -3.27 -17.84 28.41
CA LEU A 313 -2.76 -17.86 29.78
C LEU A 313 -2.80 -16.45 30.40
N ASP A 314 -2.37 -15.44 29.63
CA ASP A 314 -2.26 -14.03 30.07
C ASP A 314 -3.56 -13.22 29.82
N LYS A 315 -4.72 -13.90 29.73
CA LYS A 315 -6.02 -13.29 29.38
C LYS A 315 -6.34 -12.03 30.18
N LYS A 316 -6.17 -12.06 31.50
CA LYS A 316 -6.51 -10.93 32.39
C LYS A 316 -5.65 -9.70 32.09
N LEU A 317 -4.36 -9.90 31.90
CA LEU A 317 -3.40 -8.84 31.61
C LEU A 317 -3.69 -8.18 30.25
N ILE A 318 -3.92 -8.99 29.22
CA ILE A 318 -4.22 -8.50 27.86
C ILE A 318 -5.57 -7.77 27.84
N ALA A 319 -6.59 -8.32 28.50
CA ALA A 319 -7.90 -7.69 28.62
C ALA A 319 -7.82 -6.30 29.29
N GLN A 320 -7.02 -6.18 30.36
CA GLN A 320 -6.79 -4.91 31.05
C GLN A 320 -6.01 -3.92 30.18
N ALA A 321 -4.93 -4.36 29.52
CA ALA A 321 -4.11 -3.50 28.67
C ALA A 321 -4.89 -2.94 27.47
N LEU A 322 -5.77 -3.75 26.89
CA LEU A 322 -6.57 -3.37 25.74
C LEU A 322 -7.94 -2.76 26.11
N SER A 323 -8.25 -2.65 27.40
CA SER A 323 -9.55 -2.17 27.90
C SER A 323 -10.75 -2.88 27.25
N THR A 324 -10.69 -4.20 27.15
CA THR A 324 -11.68 -5.02 26.42
C THR A 324 -12.02 -6.31 27.16
N LYS A 325 -13.19 -6.89 26.89
CA LYS A 325 -13.59 -8.20 27.42
C LYS A 325 -13.18 -9.32 26.46
N ILE A 326 -12.27 -10.19 26.90
CA ILE A 326 -11.87 -11.37 26.14
C ILE A 326 -12.81 -12.55 26.46
N ILE A 327 -13.37 -13.15 25.41
CA ILE A 327 -14.23 -14.32 25.43
C ILE A 327 -13.50 -15.45 24.70
N ASP A 328 -13.20 -16.53 25.38
CA ASP A 328 -12.53 -17.74 24.87
C ASP A 328 -13.45 -18.98 24.94
N THR A 329 -14.65 -18.82 25.51
CA THR A 329 -15.71 -19.83 25.57
C THR A 329 -17.04 -19.19 25.17
N PRO A 330 -17.33 -19.08 23.86
CA PRO A 330 -18.57 -18.46 23.37
C PRO A 330 -19.83 -19.28 23.67
N GLN A 331 -20.92 -18.55 23.95
CA GLN A 331 -22.30 -19.04 23.90
C GLN A 331 -22.73 -19.35 22.44
N LYS A 332 -23.87 -20.03 22.25
CA LYS A 332 -24.30 -20.58 20.95
C LYS A 332 -24.34 -19.54 19.83
N ASP A 333 -24.82 -18.34 20.12
CA ASP A 333 -24.93 -17.17 19.22
C ASP A 333 -23.58 -16.73 18.63
N LYS A 334 -22.52 -16.71 19.45
CA LYS A 334 -21.18 -16.26 19.04
C LYS A 334 -20.33 -17.35 18.39
N ARG A 335 -20.67 -18.63 18.60
CA ARG A 335 -19.94 -19.77 18.04
C ARG A 335 -19.94 -19.79 16.50
N HIS A 336 -21.02 -19.30 15.88
CA HIS A 336 -21.10 -19.26 14.42
C HIS A 336 -20.00 -18.39 13.80
N PHE A 337 -19.77 -17.19 14.33
CA PHE A 337 -18.69 -16.31 13.85
C PHE A 337 -17.31 -16.92 14.05
N LEU A 338 -17.10 -17.61 15.16
CA LEU A 338 -15.83 -18.29 15.41
C LEU A 338 -15.59 -19.40 14.38
N LYS A 339 -16.62 -20.18 14.06
CA LYS A 339 -16.54 -21.22 13.02
C LYS A 339 -16.20 -20.62 11.64
N ILE A 340 -16.78 -19.47 11.28
CA ILE A 340 -16.44 -18.76 10.04
C ILE A 340 -14.97 -18.32 10.06
N ALA A 341 -14.52 -17.71 11.16
CA ALA A 341 -13.14 -17.26 11.31
C ALA A 341 -12.14 -18.43 11.22
N ASP A 342 -12.45 -19.57 11.84
CA ASP A 342 -11.62 -20.79 11.80
C ASP A 342 -11.48 -21.37 10.38
N LEU A 343 -12.60 -21.47 9.65
CA LEU A 343 -12.57 -21.95 8.25
C LEU A 343 -11.77 -21.00 7.37
N THR A 344 -11.96 -19.70 7.56
CA THR A 344 -11.28 -18.65 6.79
C THR A 344 -9.77 -18.63 7.08
N ALA A 345 -9.38 -18.77 8.36
CA ALA A 345 -7.97 -18.85 8.76
C ALA A 345 -7.25 -20.04 8.08
N LYS A 346 -7.90 -21.21 8.07
CA LYS A 346 -7.36 -22.42 7.43
C LYS A 346 -7.23 -22.27 5.92
N GLU A 347 -8.24 -21.70 5.27
CA GLU A 347 -8.22 -21.49 3.81
C GLU A 347 -7.15 -20.46 3.41
N ASN A 348 -7.08 -19.32 4.10
CA ASN A 348 -6.03 -18.32 3.87
C ASN A 348 -4.63 -18.88 4.08
N LEU A 349 -4.45 -19.73 5.11
CA LEU A 349 -3.18 -20.42 5.35
C LEU A 349 -2.83 -21.37 4.20
N LYS A 350 -3.79 -22.19 3.75
CA LYS A 350 -3.60 -23.12 2.63
C LYS A 350 -3.21 -22.37 1.35
N GLN A 351 -3.90 -21.28 1.03
CA GLN A 351 -3.56 -20.43 -0.12
C GLN A 351 -2.17 -19.80 0.01
N HIS A 352 -1.82 -19.32 1.20
CA HIS A 352 -0.49 -18.78 1.47
C HIS A 352 0.61 -19.81 1.27
N LEU A 353 0.42 -21.02 1.80
CA LEU A 353 1.35 -22.14 1.61
C LEU A 353 1.45 -22.54 0.14
N ALA A 354 0.31 -22.72 -0.54
CA ALA A 354 0.26 -23.08 -1.96
C ALA A 354 1.03 -22.06 -2.82
N SER A 355 0.87 -20.76 -2.56
CA SER A 355 1.61 -19.72 -3.28
C SER A 355 3.14 -19.82 -3.09
N LYS A 356 3.60 -20.18 -1.88
CA LYS A 356 5.03 -20.33 -1.54
C LYS A 356 5.63 -21.61 -2.11
N TYR A 357 4.89 -22.73 -2.05
CA TYR A 357 5.27 -23.98 -2.69
C TYR A 357 5.35 -23.81 -4.20
N THR A 358 4.36 -23.16 -4.82
CA THR A 358 4.37 -22.85 -6.27
C THR A 358 5.62 -22.07 -6.66
N LYS A 359 6.02 -21.03 -5.91
CA LYS A 359 7.25 -20.27 -6.22
C LYS A 359 8.53 -21.08 -6.09
N ARG A 360 8.66 -21.92 -5.06
CA ARG A 360 9.84 -22.79 -4.93
C ARG A 360 9.90 -23.82 -6.07
N THR A 361 8.75 -24.37 -6.47
CA THR A 361 8.64 -25.26 -7.63
C THR A 361 9.01 -24.55 -8.93
N GLN A 362 8.52 -23.33 -9.16
CA GLN A 362 8.90 -22.50 -10.31
C GLN A 362 10.42 -22.25 -10.37
N LEU A 363 11.05 -21.93 -9.23
CA LEU A 363 12.49 -21.74 -9.16
C LEU A 363 13.28 -23.03 -9.41
N LYS A 364 12.79 -24.18 -8.92
CA LYS A 364 13.41 -25.49 -9.17
C LYS A 364 13.30 -25.87 -10.64
N GLN A 365 12.13 -25.67 -11.25
CA GLN A 365 11.94 -25.90 -12.68
C GLN A 365 12.88 -24.99 -13.48
N LEU A 366 12.96 -23.70 -13.12
CA LEU A 366 13.87 -22.74 -13.76
C LEU A 366 15.34 -23.16 -13.62
N GLN A 367 15.73 -23.66 -12.44
CA GLN A 367 17.06 -24.21 -12.19
C GLN A 367 17.38 -25.35 -13.17
N THR A 368 16.46 -26.31 -13.30
CA THR A 368 16.60 -27.44 -14.22
C THR A 368 16.65 -26.97 -15.67
N THR A 369 15.71 -26.12 -16.10
CA THR A 369 15.61 -25.62 -17.47
C THR A 369 16.87 -24.88 -17.93
N LEU A 370 17.45 -24.04 -17.06
CA LEU A 370 18.65 -23.26 -17.39
C LEU A 370 19.95 -23.99 -17.00
N ASN A 371 19.85 -25.20 -16.46
CA ASN A 371 20.96 -26.01 -15.96
C ASN A 371 21.87 -25.24 -14.97
N LEU A 372 21.26 -24.66 -13.94
CA LEU A 372 21.96 -23.85 -12.93
C LEU A 372 22.49 -24.72 -11.78
N LYS A 373 23.73 -24.43 -11.34
CA LYS A 373 24.39 -25.13 -10.22
C LYS A 373 23.60 -25.05 -8.90
N SER A 374 22.91 -23.94 -8.67
CA SER A 374 22.12 -23.69 -7.47
C SER A 374 20.78 -23.06 -7.80
N LEU A 375 19.82 -23.18 -6.87
CA LEU A 375 18.52 -22.55 -6.98
C LEU A 375 18.68 -21.01 -7.07
N PRO A 376 18.16 -20.35 -8.13
CA PRO A 376 18.36 -18.92 -8.30
C PRO A 376 17.63 -18.12 -7.22
N ASN A 377 18.34 -17.16 -6.63
CA ASN A 377 17.85 -16.30 -5.57
C ASN A 377 17.48 -14.92 -6.08
N THR A 378 18.33 -14.27 -6.88
CA THR A 378 18.11 -12.92 -7.43
C THR A 378 18.09 -12.96 -8.94
N MET A 379 17.03 -12.40 -9.52
CA MET A 379 16.84 -12.33 -10.97
C MET A 379 16.51 -10.90 -11.37
N GLU A 380 17.11 -10.40 -12.45
CA GLU A 380 16.80 -9.09 -13.02
C GLU A 380 16.22 -9.24 -14.42
N CYS A 381 15.42 -8.28 -14.87
CA CYS A 381 14.96 -8.23 -16.25
C CYS A 381 15.02 -6.82 -16.80
N PHE A 382 15.60 -6.71 -18.00
CA PHE A 382 15.67 -5.46 -18.76
C PHE A 382 14.63 -5.43 -19.87
N ASP A 383 13.95 -4.29 -19.99
CA ASP A 383 13.07 -3.95 -21.11
C ASP A 383 13.46 -2.56 -21.66
N ILE A 384 13.42 -2.40 -22.98
CA ILE A 384 13.67 -1.13 -23.67
C ILE A 384 12.35 -0.63 -24.22
N SER A 385 11.94 0.55 -23.75
CA SER A 385 10.72 1.20 -24.19
C SER A 385 11.02 2.38 -25.10
N HIS A 386 10.48 2.28 -26.32
CA HIS A 386 10.46 3.35 -27.31
C HIS A 386 9.04 3.90 -27.44
N THR A 387 8.92 5.22 -27.45
CA THR A 387 7.70 5.92 -27.84
C THR A 387 8.05 6.90 -28.93
N MET A 388 7.41 6.80 -30.10
CA MET A 388 7.70 7.66 -31.25
C MET A 388 7.64 9.14 -30.82
N GLY A 389 8.75 9.86 -30.99
CA GLY A 389 8.90 11.27 -30.59
C GLY A 389 9.32 11.54 -29.13
N GLU A 390 9.58 10.52 -28.31
CA GLU A 390 10.03 10.66 -26.91
C GLU A 390 11.43 10.05 -26.68
N ALA A 391 12.07 10.44 -25.57
CA ALA A 391 13.38 9.90 -25.18
C ALA A 391 13.27 8.41 -24.83
N THR A 392 14.22 7.61 -25.35
CA THR A 392 14.33 6.17 -25.07
C THR A 392 14.62 5.93 -23.58
N THR A 393 13.94 4.95 -22.98
CA THR A 393 14.22 4.56 -21.59
C THR A 393 14.30 3.06 -21.44
N ALA A 394 15.19 2.60 -20.56
CA ALA A 394 15.28 1.20 -20.17
C ALA A 394 14.78 1.01 -18.74
N SER A 395 14.01 -0.04 -18.51
CA SER A 395 13.62 -0.49 -17.16
C SER A 395 14.38 -1.73 -16.75
N CYS A 396 14.74 -1.80 -15.48
CA CYS A 396 15.29 -2.97 -14.83
C CYS A 396 14.45 -3.31 -13.60
N VAL A 397 13.75 -4.44 -13.63
CA VAL A 397 13.00 -4.97 -12.49
C VAL A 397 13.80 -6.06 -11.79
N VAL A 398 13.56 -6.22 -10.49
CA VAL A 398 14.33 -7.14 -9.65
C VAL A 398 13.38 -8.07 -8.91
N PHE A 399 13.63 -9.36 -9.02
CA PHE A 399 12.94 -10.41 -8.30
C PHE A 399 13.90 -11.11 -7.35
N GLU A 400 13.44 -11.39 -6.13
CA GLU A 400 14.16 -12.22 -5.17
C GLU A 400 13.27 -13.39 -4.77
N LYS A 401 13.78 -14.62 -4.88
CA LYS A 401 13.07 -15.87 -4.56
C LYS A 401 11.71 -15.95 -5.27
N GLY A 402 11.67 -15.53 -6.53
CA GLY A 402 10.48 -15.57 -7.38
C GLY A 402 9.42 -14.50 -7.07
N LEU A 403 9.74 -13.50 -6.25
CA LEU A 403 8.83 -12.39 -5.88
C LEU A 403 9.41 -11.02 -6.26
N PRO A 404 8.57 -10.08 -6.72
CA PRO A 404 9.01 -8.74 -7.11
C PRO A 404 9.52 -7.93 -5.91
N LYS A 405 10.64 -7.23 -6.13
CA LYS A 405 11.26 -6.30 -5.16
C LYS A 405 11.25 -4.89 -5.68
N ILE A 406 10.06 -4.28 -5.66
CA ILE A 406 9.76 -2.95 -6.19
C ILE A 406 10.77 -1.88 -5.75
N LYS A 407 11.24 -1.91 -4.48
CA LYS A 407 12.24 -0.94 -3.97
C LYS A 407 13.60 -1.00 -4.71
N LYS A 408 13.91 -2.13 -5.35
CA LYS A 408 15.15 -2.36 -6.10
C LYS A 408 15.03 -2.05 -7.59
N TYR A 409 13.84 -1.73 -8.10
CA TYR A 409 13.64 -1.42 -9.52
C TYR A 409 14.42 -0.16 -9.92
N ARG A 410 14.89 -0.12 -11.15
CA ARG A 410 15.63 1.01 -11.70
C ARG A 410 15.10 1.36 -13.08
N GLN A 411 15.15 2.64 -13.40
CA GLN A 411 14.92 3.14 -14.75
C GLN A 411 16.17 3.91 -15.19
N PHE A 412 16.54 3.73 -16.44
CA PHE A 412 17.68 4.37 -17.06
C PHE A 412 17.16 5.25 -18.19
N ASP A 413 17.39 6.55 -18.06
CA ASP A 413 17.24 7.47 -19.18
C ASP A 413 18.39 7.23 -20.15
N ILE A 414 18.06 6.89 -21.40
CA ILE A 414 19.04 6.60 -22.44
C ILE A 414 19.37 7.89 -23.18
N LYS A 415 20.67 8.15 -23.36
CA LYS A 415 21.20 9.38 -23.96
C LYS A 415 22.27 9.06 -24.99
N ASN A 416 22.44 9.96 -25.96
CA ASN A 416 23.52 9.92 -26.95
C ASN A 416 23.54 8.64 -27.80
N ILE A 417 22.36 8.18 -28.20
CA ILE A 417 22.19 7.07 -29.14
C ILE A 417 21.41 7.55 -30.35
N THR A 418 21.58 6.84 -31.48
CA THR A 418 20.71 7.02 -32.64
C THR A 418 19.26 6.72 -32.24
N PRO A 419 18.29 7.60 -32.53
CA PRO A 419 16.89 7.35 -32.20
C PRO A 419 16.39 6.02 -32.78
N GLY A 420 15.85 5.14 -31.93
CA GLY A 420 15.39 3.81 -32.32
C GLY A 420 16.47 2.72 -32.30
N ASP A 421 17.67 3.01 -31.80
CA ASP A 421 18.71 2.01 -31.60
C ASP A 421 18.55 1.30 -30.24
N ASP A 422 17.70 0.26 -30.23
CA ASP A 422 17.44 -0.59 -29.07
C ASP A 422 18.72 -1.31 -28.56
N TYR A 423 19.68 -1.57 -29.45
CA TYR A 423 20.94 -2.24 -29.11
C TYR A 423 21.84 -1.33 -28.29
N ALA A 424 22.05 -0.09 -28.74
CA ALA A 424 22.81 0.90 -28.00
C ALA A 424 22.13 1.25 -26.67
N ALA A 425 20.79 1.29 -26.64
CA ALA A 425 20.02 1.51 -25.42
C ALA A 425 20.23 0.39 -24.39
N MET A 426 20.16 -0.87 -24.83
CA MET A 426 20.43 -2.04 -23.98
C MET A 426 21.84 -2.00 -23.43
N ASN A 427 22.82 -1.75 -24.30
CA ASN A 427 24.23 -1.68 -23.96
C ASN A 427 24.47 -0.65 -22.84
N GLN A 428 23.97 0.58 -23.02
CA GLN A 428 24.11 1.66 -22.04
C GLN A 428 23.44 1.34 -20.70
N ALA A 429 22.25 0.70 -20.71
CA ALA A 429 21.53 0.36 -19.48
C ALA A 429 22.25 -0.71 -18.66
N VAL A 430 22.67 -1.80 -19.32
CA VAL A 430 23.41 -2.92 -18.71
C VAL A 430 24.74 -2.42 -18.15
N PHE A 431 25.51 -1.66 -18.95
CA PHE A 431 26.82 -1.12 -18.53
C PHE A 431 26.70 -0.27 -17.25
N ARG A 432 25.74 0.66 -17.23
CA ARG A 432 25.52 1.55 -16.08
C ARG A 432 25.06 0.79 -14.83
N ARG A 433 24.26 -0.26 -15.00
CA ARG A 433 23.79 -1.08 -13.86
C ARG A 433 24.96 -1.80 -13.22
N TYR A 434 25.71 -2.58 -14.00
CA TYR A 434 26.68 -3.51 -13.47
C TYR A 434 28.00 -2.85 -13.10
N SER A 435 28.47 -1.86 -13.87
CA SER A 435 29.65 -1.07 -13.48
C SER A 435 29.46 -0.40 -12.11
N ARG A 436 28.24 0.06 -11.81
CA ARG A 436 27.92 0.62 -10.49
C ARG A 436 27.85 -0.43 -9.39
N LEU A 437 27.28 -1.60 -9.66
CA LEU A 437 27.25 -2.69 -8.67
C LEU A 437 28.66 -3.17 -8.31
N LEU A 438 29.55 -3.29 -9.29
CA LEU A 438 30.96 -3.61 -9.09
C LEU A 438 31.67 -2.54 -8.26
N LYS A 439 31.52 -1.26 -8.66
CA LYS A 439 32.10 -0.12 -7.93
C LYS A 439 31.63 -0.06 -6.47
N ASP A 440 30.35 -0.31 -6.24
CA ASP A 440 29.75 -0.30 -4.90
C ASP A 440 29.99 -1.62 -4.12
N LYS A 441 30.71 -2.61 -4.69
CA LYS A 441 30.92 -3.96 -4.14
C LYS A 441 29.61 -4.64 -3.69
N LYS A 442 28.54 -4.45 -4.47
CA LYS A 442 27.22 -5.04 -4.21
C LYS A 442 27.08 -6.40 -4.87
N PRO A 443 26.27 -7.31 -4.30
CA PRO A 443 26.05 -8.63 -4.88
C PRO A 443 25.40 -8.51 -6.26
N LEU A 444 25.90 -9.33 -7.19
CA LEU A 444 25.37 -9.49 -8.54
C LEU A 444 24.15 -10.44 -8.53
N PRO A 445 23.24 -10.33 -9.50
CA PRO A 445 22.14 -11.28 -9.64
C PRO A 445 22.62 -12.64 -10.16
N ASP A 446 21.83 -13.69 -9.92
CA ASP A 446 22.12 -15.03 -10.44
C ASP A 446 21.73 -15.15 -11.92
N ILE A 447 20.64 -14.47 -12.33
CA ILE A 447 20.12 -14.49 -13.70
C ILE A 447 19.73 -13.08 -14.14
N VAL A 448 20.00 -12.75 -15.40
CA VAL A 448 19.54 -11.53 -16.05
C VAL A 448 18.78 -11.89 -17.32
N PHE A 449 17.50 -11.55 -17.34
CA PHE A 449 16.63 -11.70 -18.49
C PHE A 449 16.66 -10.43 -19.36
N ILE A 450 16.87 -10.61 -20.65
CA ILE A 450 16.80 -9.56 -21.65
C ILE A 450 15.49 -9.74 -22.42
N ASP A 451 14.58 -8.77 -22.34
CA ASP A 451 13.32 -8.81 -23.09
C ASP A 451 13.54 -8.50 -24.57
N GLY A 452 14.03 -9.52 -25.27
CA GLY A 452 13.99 -9.64 -26.70
C GLY A 452 15.02 -10.62 -27.23
N GLY A 453 15.27 -10.50 -28.54
CA GLY A 453 15.94 -11.55 -29.32
C GLY A 453 17.45 -11.65 -29.12
N LEU A 454 18.05 -12.55 -29.91
CA LEU A 454 19.49 -12.85 -29.88
C LEU A 454 20.38 -11.59 -30.02
N GLY A 455 19.98 -10.63 -30.86
CA GLY A 455 20.74 -9.39 -31.03
C GLY A 455 20.87 -8.57 -29.74
N GLN A 456 19.77 -8.37 -29.00
CA GLN A 456 19.80 -7.64 -27.72
C GLN A 456 20.55 -8.42 -26.64
N LEU A 457 20.40 -9.75 -26.64
CA LEU A 457 21.15 -10.63 -25.74
C LEU A 457 22.66 -10.51 -25.98
N ASN A 458 23.11 -10.54 -27.23
CA ASN A 458 24.53 -10.40 -27.58
C ASN A 458 25.11 -9.04 -27.16
N GLN A 459 24.32 -7.97 -27.24
CA GLN A 459 24.74 -6.66 -26.71
C GLN A 459 24.96 -6.70 -25.20
N ALA A 460 24.05 -7.36 -24.46
CA ALA A 460 24.23 -7.53 -23.02
C ALA A 460 25.47 -8.39 -22.69
N ILE A 461 25.72 -9.46 -23.44
CA ILE A 461 26.91 -10.31 -23.30
C ILE A 461 28.18 -9.48 -23.52
N MET A 462 28.29 -8.80 -24.66
CA MET A 462 29.45 -7.97 -25.00
C MET A 462 29.78 -6.95 -23.91
N VAL A 463 28.74 -6.31 -23.33
CA VAL A 463 28.93 -5.36 -22.24
C VAL A 463 29.42 -6.04 -20.97
N MET A 464 28.81 -7.14 -20.56
CA MET A 464 29.20 -7.86 -19.35
C MET A 464 30.63 -8.38 -19.43
N ASP A 465 31.03 -8.90 -20.59
CA ASP A 465 32.39 -9.34 -20.87
C ASP A 465 33.37 -8.15 -20.79
N SER A 466 33.02 -7.00 -21.37
CA SER A 466 33.87 -5.79 -21.35
C SER A 466 34.15 -5.24 -19.95
N ILE A 467 33.31 -5.56 -18.97
CA ILE A 467 33.47 -5.15 -17.57
C ILE A 467 33.87 -6.31 -16.64
N GLY A 468 34.21 -7.48 -17.19
CA GLY A 468 34.71 -8.64 -16.46
C GLY A 468 33.65 -9.36 -15.62
N VAL A 469 32.38 -9.38 -16.06
CA VAL A 469 31.27 -10.03 -15.34
C VAL A 469 30.89 -11.35 -16.02
N GLU A 470 31.43 -12.45 -15.50
CA GLU A 470 31.18 -13.80 -16.05
C GLU A 470 30.22 -14.64 -15.19
N SER A 471 29.98 -14.23 -13.94
CA SER A 471 29.25 -15.04 -12.96
C SER A 471 27.72 -15.04 -13.13
N ILE A 472 27.19 -14.27 -14.07
CA ILE A 472 25.74 -14.03 -14.24
C ILE A 472 25.22 -14.86 -15.42
N GLN A 473 24.15 -15.62 -15.20
CA GLN A 473 23.46 -16.28 -16.32
C GLN A 473 22.62 -15.26 -17.11
N LEU A 474 23.00 -14.98 -18.36
CA LEU A 474 22.21 -14.17 -19.28
C LEU A 474 21.21 -15.05 -20.06
N VAL A 475 19.98 -14.57 -20.21
CA VAL A 475 18.91 -15.25 -20.95
C VAL A 475 18.13 -14.24 -21.77
N GLY A 476 18.08 -14.41 -23.09
CA GLY A 476 17.18 -13.65 -23.97
C GLY A 476 15.79 -14.26 -23.97
N VAL A 477 14.75 -13.44 -23.97
CA VAL A 477 13.35 -13.89 -24.01
C VAL A 477 12.71 -13.33 -25.27
N ALA A 478 12.63 -14.15 -26.32
CA ALA A 478 12.04 -13.76 -27.60
C ALA A 478 10.55 -14.15 -27.67
N LYS A 479 9.74 -13.30 -28.31
CA LYS A 479 8.36 -13.66 -28.68
C LYS A 479 8.43 -14.77 -29.74
N GLY A 480 7.86 -15.95 -29.47
CA GLY A 480 7.91 -17.07 -30.42
C GLY A 480 6.97 -16.91 -31.60
N GLU A 481 6.90 -17.97 -32.41
CA GLU A 481 6.16 -18.01 -33.67
C GLU A 481 4.68 -17.58 -33.48
N GLY A 482 4.24 -16.59 -34.25
CA GLY A 482 2.86 -16.09 -34.22
C GLY A 482 2.53 -14.99 -33.21
N ARG A 483 3.51 -14.43 -32.47
CA ARG A 483 3.31 -13.33 -31.49
C ARG A 483 2.21 -13.59 -30.43
N LYS A 484 1.93 -14.84 -30.09
CA LYS A 484 0.99 -15.19 -28.99
C LYS A 484 1.74 -15.28 -27.67
N ALA A 485 1.15 -14.71 -26.60
CA ALA A 485 1.69 -14.81 -25.25
C ALA A 485 1.67 -16.28 -24.77
N GLY A 486 2.76 -16.76 -24.15
CA GLY A 486 2.90 -18.15 -23.69
C GLY A 486 3.65 -19.08 -24.65
N LEU A 487 4.15 -18.58 -25.78
CA LEU A 487 5.02 -19.30 -26.71
C LEU A 487 6.42 -18.64 -26.77
N GLU A 488 6.92 -18.10 -25.66
CA GLU A 488 8.24 -17.47 -25.67
C GLU A 488 9.37 -18.50 -25.84
N THR A 489 10.38 -18.12 -26.63
CA THR A 489 11.61 -18.89 -26.78
C THR A 489 12.69 -18.29 -25.89
N LEU A 490 13.28 -19.10 -25.02
CA LEU A 490 14.44 -18.70 -24.24
C LEU A 490 15.70 -18.90 -25.09
N ILE A 491 16.57 -17.90 -25.10
CA ILE A 491 17.81 -17.89 -25.86
C ILE A 491 18.97 -17.83 -24.87
N LEU A 492 19.87 -18.80 -24.95
CA LEU A 492 21.12 -18.81 -24.21
C LEU A 492 22.27 -18.81 -25.21
N VAL A 493 23.38 -18.17 -24.85
CA VAL A 493 24.64 -18.25 -25.59
C VAL A 493 25.67 -18.80 -24.62
N LYS A 494 26.25 -19.96 -24.94
CA LYS A 494 27.32 -20.60 -24.16
C LYS A 494 28.44 -20.99 -25.12
N GLU A 495 29.67 -20.57 -24.80
CA GLU A 495 30.86 -20.91 -25.60
C GLU A 495 30.70 -20.60 -27.10
N GLY A 496 30.08 -19.47 -27.42
CA GLY A 496 29.80 -19.05 -28.80
C GLY A 496 28.66 -19.81 -29.51
N LYS A 497 28.06 -20.83 -28.89
CA LYS A 497 26.91 -21.56 -29.43
C LYS A 497 25.60 -20.99 -28.89
N THR A 498 24.66 -20.75 -29.81
CA THR A 498 23.30 -20.32 -29.47
C THR A 498 22.42 -21.54 -29.20
N GLN A 499 21.85 -21.61 -28.00
CA GLN A 499 20.87 -22.61 -27.61
C GLN A 499 19.49 -21.93 -27.48
N LYS A 500 18.49 -22.49 -28.16
CA LYS A 500 17.09 -22.07 -28.02
C LYS A 500 16.32 -23.12 -27.23
N ILE A 501 15.61 -22.69 -26.19
CA ILE A 501 14.77 -23.56 -25.35
C ILE A 501 13.32 -23.12 -25.53
N ASN A 502 12.49 -24.02 -26.03
CA ASN A 502 11.04 -23.84 -26.11
C ASN A 502 10.40 -24.61 -24.96
N LEU A 503 9.51 -23.94 -24.22
CA LEU A 503 8.79 -24.53 -23.10
C LEU A 503 7.28 -24.54 -23.41
N PRO A 504 6.52 -25.53 -22.91
CA PRO A 504 5.08 -25.50 -23.04
C PRO A 504 4.48 -24.32 -22.26
N PRO A 505 3.33 -23.75 -22.68
CA PRO A 505 2.72 -22.57 -22.06
C PRO A 505 2.42 -22.70 -20.55
N HIS A 506 2.22 -23.94 -20.08
CA HIS A 506 1.93 -24.25 -18.67
C HIS A 506 3.19 -24.60 -17.84
N ASP A 507 4.39 -24.51 -18.44
CA ASP A 507 5.63 -24.76 -17.73
C ASP A 507 5.85 -23.72 -16.62
N GLN A 508 6.19 -24.20 -15.43
CA GLN A 508 6.34 -23.38 -14.23
C GLN A 508 7.51 -22.38 -14.33
N ALA A 509 8.61 -22.74 -15.02
CA ALA A 509 9.71 -21.83 -15.27
C ALA A 509 9.27 -20.72 -16.24
N LEU A 510 8.57 -21.08 -17.32
CA LEU A 510 8.07 -20.12 -18.30
C LEU A 510 7.09 -19.12 -17.67
N MET A 511 6.15 -19.59 -16.84
CA MET A 511 5.22 -18.73 -16.11
C MET A 511 5.93 -17.71 -15.21
N LEU A 512 7.03 -18.11 -14.55
CA LEU A 512 7.82 -17.20 -13.72
C LEU A 512 8.56 -16.16 -14.57
N ILE A 513 9.18 -16.58 -15.68
CA ILE A 513 9.88 -15.69 -16.61
C ILE A 513 8.91 -14.66 -17.20
N ASN A 514 7.74 -15.11 -17.66
CA ASN A 514 6.69 -14.23 -18.19
C ASN A 514 6.22 -13.22 -17.15
N HIS A 515 6.03 -13.63 -15.89
CA HIS A 515 5.68 -12.69 -14.81
C HIS A 515 6.78 -11.65 -14.57
N ILE A 516 8.06 -12.04 -14.63
CA ILE A 516 9.19 -11.11 -14.50
C ILE A 516 9.17 -10.10 -15.65
N ARG A 517 8.97 -10.57 -16.89
CA ARG A 517 8.91 -9.73 -18.09
C ARG A 517 7.73 -8.76 -18.08
N ASP A 518 6.53 -9.26 -17.79
CA ASP A 518 5.31 -8.45 -17.72
C ASP A 518 5.42 -7.34 -16.68
N GLU A 519 6.10 -7.63 -15.56
CA GLU A 519 6.40 -6.64 -14.54
C GLU A 519 7.40 -5.57 -15.01
N SER A 520 8.37 -5.94 -15.87
CA SER A 520 9.27 -4.99 -16.53
C SER A 520 8.51 -4.05 -17.47
N HIS A 521 7.71 -4.61 -18.38
CA HIS A 521 6.82 -3.85 -19.26
C HIS A 521 5.88 -2.91 -18.47
N ARG A 522 5.24 -3.43 -17.42
CA ARG A 522 4.32 -2.65 -16.56
C ARG A 522 5.04 -1.47 -15.91
N PHE A 523 6.27 -1.69 -15.43
CA PHE A 523 7.06 -0.64 -14.80
C PHE A 523 7.46 0.46 -15.80
N ALA A 524 7.84 0.08 -17.03
CA ALA A 524 8.14 1.02 -18.10
C ALA A 524 6.93 1.91 -18.44
N ILE A 525 5.76 1.30 -18.68
CA ILE A 525 4.52 2.02 -19.06
C ILE A 525 4.08 3.02 -17.98
N LYS A 526 4.14 2.64 -16.70
CA LYS A 526 3.72 3.50 -15.58
C LYS A 526 4.53 4.81 -15.55
N ASN A 527 5.82 4.75 -15.80
CA ASN A 527 6.69 5.92 -15.76
C ASN A 527 6.56 6.78 -17.02
N HIS A 528 6.31 6.20 -18.19
CA HIS A 528 5.94 6.98 -19.38
C HIS A 528 4.67 7.80 -19.13
N ARG A 529 3.64 7.22 -18.49
CA ARG A 529 2.43 7.99 -18.12
C ARG A 529 2.73 9.17 -17.19
N GLN A 530 3.62 8.98 -16.21
CA GLN A 530 4.03 10.07 -15.30
C GLN A 530 4.88 11.14 -16.01
N LYS A 531 5.82 10.75 -16.88
CA LYS A 531 6.63 11.68 -17.68
C LYS A 531 5.79 12.43 -18.70
N ARG A 532 4.82 11.79 -19.35
CA ARG A 532 3.83 12.44 -20.23
C ARG A 532 2.99 13.49 -19.50
N GLY A 533 2.57 13.20 -18.27
CA GLY A 533 1.87 14.18 -17.42
C GLY A 533 2.74 15.41 -17.10
N LYS A 534 4.06 15.22 -16.91
CA LYS A 534 5.03 16.30 -16.67
C LYS A 534 5.46 17.07 -17.93
N LYS A 535 5.64 16.40 -19.08
CA LYS A 535 5.99 17.06 -20.35
C LYS A 535 4.81 17.85 -20.93
N ARG A 536 3.57 17.38 -20.76
CA ARG A 536 2.37 18.18 -21.09
C ARG A 536 2.20 19.42 -20.21
N THR A 537 2.88 19.49 -19.07
CA THR A 537 2.82 20.66 -18.15
C THR A 537 3.98 21.64 -18.34
N THR A 538 4.98 21.31 -19.16
CA THR A 538 6.05 22.25 -19.57
C THR A 538 5.64 22.94 -20.87
N SER A 539 5.01 24.11 -20.73
CA SER A 539 4.52 24.92 -21.86
C SER A 539 5.69 25.60 -22.58
N ALA A 540 5.64 25.77 -23.91
CA ALA A 540 6.62 26.56 -24.68
C ALA A 540 6.80 28.01 -24.14
N LEU A 541 5.82 28.49 -23.37
CA LEU A 541 5.83 29.78 -22.68
C LEU A 541 6.60 29.75 -21.33
N GLU A 542 7.14 28.61 -20.88
CA GLU A 542 8.01 28.51 -19.69
C GLU A 542 9.44 28.98 -19.93
N GLY A 543 9.94 28.85 -21.16
CA GLY A 543 11.29 29.26 -21.51
C GLY A 543 11.44 30.75 -21.81
N ILE A 544 10.34 31.51 -21.89
CA ILE A 544 10.37 32.93 -22.26
C ILE A 544 10.58 33.77 -21.00
N GLU A 545 11.80 34.26 -20.83
CA GLU A 545 12.16 35.19 -19.78
C GLU A 545 11.27 36.45 -19.84
N GLY A 546 10.54 36.71 -18.74
CA GLY A 546 9.50 37.75 -18.63
C GLY A 546 8.05 37.22 -18.66
N VAL A 547 7.83 35.95 -19.05
CA VAL A 547 6.50 35.30 -19.09
C VAL A 547 6.32 34.36 -17.89
N GLY A 548 5.99 34.95 -16.74
CA GLY A 548 5.64 34.22 -15.52
C GLY A 548 4.30 33.46 -15.63
N LYS A 549 3.98 32.66 -14.60
CA LYS A 549 2.76 31.83 -14.55
C LYS A 549 1.46 32.62 -14.76
N ALA A 550 1.36 33.84 -14.22
CA ALA A 550 0.17 34.68 -14.34
C ALA A 550 -0.07 35.18 -15.78
N ARG A 551 0.97 35.72 -16.43
CA ARG A 551 0.90 36.20 -17.83
C ARG A 551 0.64 35.06 -18.82
N ARG A 552 1.20 33.87 -18.55
CA ARG A 552 0.93 32.66 -19.34
C ARG A 552 -0.53 32.25 -19.29
N ALA A 553 -1.09 32.18 -18.09
CA ALA A 553 -2.51 31.85 -17.92
C ALA A 553 -3.39 32.90 -18.60
N ALA A 554 -3.05 34.18 -18.50
CA ALA A 554 -3.76 35.26 -19.18
C ALA A 554 -3.74 35.11 -20.71
N LEU A 555 -2.58 34.84 -21.31
CA LEU A 555 -2.43 34.61 -22.76
C LEU A 555 -3.24 33.40 -23.22
N LEU A 556 -3.08 32.24 -22.57
CA LEU A 556 -3.79 31.02 -22.97
C LEU A 556 -5.31 31.12 -22.78
N ASN A 557 -5.77 31.84 -21.75
CA ASN A 557 -7.19 32.06 -21.53
C ASN A 557 -7.79 33.06 -22.52
N HIS A 558 -7.02 34.08 -22.94
CA HIS A 558 -7.49 35.09 -23.88
C HIS A 558 -7.62 34.52 -25.31
N PHE A 559 -6.63 33.71 -25.73
CA PHE A 559 -6.60 33.14 -27.08
C PHE A 559 -7.22 31.73 -27.18
N GLY A 560 -7.56 31.10 -26.06
CA GLY A 560 -8.21 29.78 -26.05
C GLY A 560 -7.26 28.58 -26.18
N GLY A 561 -5.97 28.82 -26.39
CA GLY A 561 -4.96 27.77 -26.51
C GLY A 561 -3.63 28.26 -27.05
N LEU A 562 -2.68 27.34 -27.20
CA LEU A 562 -1.33 27.64 -27.69
C LEU A 562 -1.26 27.72 -29.22
N GLN A 563 -2.20 27.09 -29.94
CA GLN A 563 -2.26 27.14 -31.40
C GLN A 563 -2.80 28.48 -31.88
N GLU A 564 -3.84 28.97 -31.22
CA GLU A 564 -4.48 30.26 -31.48
C GLU A 564 -3.51 31.40 -31.12
N LEU A 565 -2.79 31.26 -30.00
CA LEU A 565 -1.72 32.20 -29.63
C LEU A 565 -0.58 32.24 -30.67
N LYS A 566 -0.28 31.14 -31.36
CA LYS A 566 0.74 31.14 -32.44
C LYS A 566 0.32 31.95 -33.66
N GLN A 567 -0.99 32.07 -33.88
CA GLN A 567 -1.59 32.76 -35.03
C GLN A 567 -1.89 34.23 -34.73
N ALA A 568 -2.00 34.60 -33.46
CA ALA A 568 -2.28 35.96 -33.01
C ALA A 568 -1.21 36.98 -33.44
N SER A 569 -1.65 38.20 -33.76
CA SER A 569 -0.75 39.31 -34.07
C SER A 569 -0.11 39.89 -32.80
N VAL A 570 0.99 40.64 -32.96
CA VAL A 570 1.66 41.33 -31.82
C VAL A 570 0.70 42.30 -31.15
N GLU A 571 -0.12 43.01 -31.94
CA GLU A 571 -1.12 43.98 -31.48
C GLU A 571 -2.23 43.31 -30.67
N GLU A 572 -2.65 42.10 -31.05
CA GLU A 572 -3.63 41.33 -30.30
C GLU A 572 -3.05 40.83 -28.97
N MET A 573 -1.79 40.39 -28.94
CA MET A 573 -1.14 39.95 -27.70
C MET A 573 -0.98 41.08 -26.69
N GLN A 574 -0.82 42.33 -27.14
CA GLN A 574 -0.75 43.51 -26.27
C GLN A 574 -2.08 43.86 -25.58
N LYS A 575 -3.21 43.38 -26.10
CA LYS A 575 -4.52 43.54 -25.44
C LYS A 575 -4.64 42.72 -24.15
N VAL A 576 -3.72 41.77 -23.92
CA VAL A 576 -3.67 40.97 -22.69
C VAL A 576 -2.94 41.75 -21.59
N ASN A 577 -3.63 41.98 -20.47
CA ASN A 577 -3.10 42.72 -19.33
C ASN A 577 -1.71 42.22 -18.88
N GLY A 578 -0.74 43.14 -18.90
CA GLY A 578 0.64 42.88 -18.49
C GLY A 578 1.58 42.36 -19.58
N ILE A 579 1.17 42.43 -20.85
CA ILE A 579 2.03 42.13 -22.02
C ILE A 579 2.44 43.44 -22.69
N SER A 580 3.73 43.82 -22.58
CA SER A 580 4.30 44.95 -23.30
C SER A 580 4.58 44.60 -24.76
N LEU A 581 4.77 45.60 -25.62
CA LEU A 581 5.19 45.41 -27.02
C LEU A 581 6.43 44.51 -27.11
N THR A 582 7.45 44.82 -26.30
CA THR A 582 8.71 44.07 -26.22
C THR A 582 8.49 42.59 -25.86
N LEU A 583 7.55 42.30 -24.96
CA LEU A 583 7.24 40.93 -24.55
C LEU A 583 6.41 40.20 -25.61
N ALA A 584 5.44 40.87 -26.23
CA ALA A 584 4.66 40.32 -27.33
C ALA A 584 5.56 39.93 -28.52
N THR A 585 6.47 40.80 -28.94
CA THR A 585 7.43 40.50 -30.03
C THR A 585 8.34 39.32 -29.67
N LYS A 586 8.81 39.23 -28.42
CA LYS A 586 9.62 38.11 -27.92
C LYS A 586 8.82 36.79 -27.92
N ILE A 587 7.54 36.83 -27.53
CA ILE A 587 6.63 35.68 -27.57
C ILE A 587 6.42 35.22 -29.01
N THR A 588 6.05 36.11 -29.93
CA THR A 588 5.82 35.76 -31.34
C THR A 588 7.07 35.19 -31.99
N LYS A 589 8.24 35.78 -31.74
CA LYS A 589 9.53 35.29 -32.27
C LYS A 589 9.87 33.89 -31.76
N THR A 590 9.64 33.62 -30.47
CA THR A 590 9.95 32.32 -29.86
C THR A 590 8.96 31.23 -30.27
N LEU A 591 7.71 31.58 -30.60
CA LEU A 591 6.66 30.63 -30.97
C LEU A 591 6.61 30.30 -32.47
N LYS A 592 7.20 31.16 -33.32
CA LYS A 592 7.35 30.97 -34.78
C LYS A 592 8.66 30.26 -35.19
N GLN A 593 9.62 30.13 -34.26
CA GLN A 593 10.68 29.12 -34.34
C GLN A 593 10.14 27.75 -33.92
#